data_AF-A0A9X7PJ57-F1
#
_entry.id   AF-A0A9X7PJ57-F1
#
_cell.length_a   1.000
_cell.length_b   1.000
_cell.length_c   1.000
_cell.angle_alpha   90.00
_cell.angle_beta   90.00
_cell.angle_gamma   90.00
#
_symmetry.space_group_name_H-M   'P 1'
#
loop_
_entity.id
_entity.type
_entity.pdbx_description
1 polymer ?
#
loop_
_entity_poly.entity_id
_entity_poly.type
_entity_poly.pdbx_seq_one_letter_code
_entity_poly.pdbx_strand_id
1 'polypeptide(L)'
;MQITIPPYPIDEDHAPLLLDITLAETSRAADIAEGDVILGAVDEQGRVDYFNDYYRAAPMPYDPTCGCGVCYLAANDEGPVVNLGNDNPWDTCDPHHADARLVIIRAAHLA
;
A
#
# COMPACT_ATOMS: atom_id res chain seq x y z
N MET A 1 14.46 -11.82 6.54
CA MET A 1 13.69 -11.22 7.64
C MET A 1 12.28 -11.78 7.57
N GLN A 2 11.72 -12.28 8.67
CA GLN A 2 10.35 -12.80 8.69
C GLN A 2 9.44 -11.65 9.11
N ILE A 3 8.52 -11.24 8.23
CA ILE A 3 7.52 -10.21 8.53
C ILE A 3 6.32 -10.91 9.16
N THR A 4 5.89 -10.42 10.33
CA THR A 4 4.69 -10.89 11.01
C THR A 4 3.61 -9.83 10.85
N ILE A 5 2.46 -10.20 10.31
CA ILE A 5 1.30 -9.32 10.21
C ILE A 5 0.57 -9.36 11.56
N PRO A 6 0.56 -8.25 12.33
CA PRO A 6 -0.16 -8.20 13.60
C PRO A 6 -1.68 -8.11 13.35
N PRO A 7 -2.52 -8.35 14.37
CA PRO A 7 -3.95 -8.04 14.27
C PRO A 7 -4.19 -6.60 13.80
N TYR A 8 -5.26 -6.39 13.02
CA TYR A 8 -5.65 -5.04 12.60
C TYR A 8 -6.05 -4.19 13.83
N PRO A 9 -5.60 -2.93 13.92
CA PRO A 9 -5.88 -2.04 15.04
C PRO A 9 -7.38 -1.76 15.19
N ILE A 10 -7.81 -1.59 16.44
CA ILE A 10 -9.18 -1.18 16.78
C ILE A 10 -9.04 0.06 17.67
N ASP A 11 -8.84 1.21 17.03
CA ASP A 11 -8.64 2.50 17.66
C ASP A 11 -9.29 3.62 16.83
N GLU A 12 -9.11 4.87 17.26
CA GLU A 12 -9.72 6.05 16.63
C GLU A 12 -8.99 6.53 15.36
N ASP A 13 -7.75 6.07 15.14
CA ASP A 13 -6.92 6.48 14.01
C ASP A 13 -7.16 5.59 12.78
N HIS A 14 -7.82 4.44 12.93
CA HIS A 14 -8.04 3.47 11.85
C HIS A 14 -9.53 3.22 11.58
N ALA A 15 -9.91 3.30 10.31
CA ALA A 15 -11.23 2.92 9.84
C ALA A 15 -11.50 1.42 10.12
N PRO A 16 -12.74 1.02 10.43
CA PRO A 16 -13.06 -0.39 10.65
C PRO A 16 -12.76 -1.25 9.42
N LEU A 17 -11.93 -2.28 9.59
CA LEU A 17 -11.70 -3.27 8.53
C LEU A 17 -12.94 -4.13 8.31
N LEU A 18 -13.51 -4.07 7.10
CA LEU A 18 -14.69 -4.85 6.70
C LEU A 18 -14.32 -6.17 5.99
N LEU A 19 -13.04 -6.53 6.01
CA LEU A 19 -12.46 -7.68 5.34
C LEU A 19 -11.85 -8.65 6.35
N ASP A 20 -11.72 -9.92 5.96
CA ASP A 20 -11.06 -10.92 6.80
C ASP A 20 -9.53 -10.73 6.77
N ILE A 21 -9.00 -10.22 7.89
CA ILE A 21 -7.55 -9.98 8.07
C ILE A 21 -6.70 -11.26 7.92
N THR A 22 -7.28 -12.45 8.08
CA THR A 22 -6.53 -13.71 7.93
C THR A 22 -6.12 -13.99 6.48
N LEU A 23 -6.71 -13.27 5.53
CA LEU A 23 -6.36 -13.31 4.10
C LEU A 23 -5.19 -12.38 3.75
N ALA A 24 -4.70 -11.60 4.71
CA ALA A 24 -3.65 -10.63 4.46
C ALA A 24 -2.30 -11.30 4.26
N GLU A 25 -1.55 -10.79 3.28
CA GLU A 25 -0.18 -11.18 2.99
C GLU A 25 0.69 -9.96 2.73
N THR A 26 2.01 -10.16 2.72
CA THR A 26 2.94 -9.13 2.27
C THR A 26 3.26 -9.31 0.79
N SER A 27 3.20 -8.24 0.00
CA SER A 27 3.60 -8.23 -1.40
C SER A 27 4.61 -7.13 -1.65
N ARG A 28 5.41 -7.28 -2.73
CA ARG A 28 6.17 -6.16 -3.27
C ARG A 28 5.20 -5.21 -3.95
N ALA A 29 5.46 -3.91 -3.90
CA ALA A 29 4.65 -2.93 -4.61
C ALA A 29 4.54 -3.24 -6.11
N ALA A 30 5.63 -3.71 -6.74
CA ALA A 30 5.62 -4.09 -8.15
C ALA A 30 4.76 -5.33 -8.50
N ASP A 31 4.38 -6.13 -7.51
CA ASP A 31 3.56 -7.34 -7.70
C ASP A 31 2.09 -7.10 -7.29
N ILE A 32 1.70 -5.86 -6.96
CA ILE A 32 0.32 -5.50 -6.63
C ILE A 32 -0.46 -5.30 -7.91
N ALA A 33 -1.60 -5.97 -8.01
CA ALA A 33 -2.48 -5.91 -9.16
C ALA A 33 -3.70 -5.00 -8.89
N GLU A 34 -4.36 -4.60 -9.97
CA GLU A 34 -5.65 -3.89 -9.88
C GLU A 34 -6.65 -4.70 -9.04
N GLY A 35 -7.31 -4.01 -8.10
CA GLY A 35 -8.32 -4.57 -7.22
C GLY A 35 -7.80 -5.22 -5.94
N ASP A 36 -6.49 -5.46 -5.80
CA ASP A 36 -5.88 -5.86 -4.52
C ASP A 36 -6.18 -4.77 -3.48
N VAL A 37 -6.48 -5.15 -2.24
CA VAL A 37 -6.75 -4.19 -1.17
C VAL A 37 -5.48 -3.95 -0.39
N ILE A 38 -5.04 -2.70 -0.30
CA ILE A 38 -3.86 -2.28 0.46
C ILE A 38 -4.30 -1.86 1.86
N LEU A 39 -3.68 -2.47 2.87
CA LEU A 39 -3.97 -2.24 4.29
C LEU A 39 -2.91 -1.39 4.97
N GLY A 40 -1.68 -1.41 4.48
CA GLY A 40 -0.54 -0.77 5.13
C GLY A 40 0.78 -1.08 4.46
N ALA A 41 1.86 -0.59 5.08
CA ALA A 41 3.23 -0.79 4.64
C ALA A 41 4.06 -1.56 5.66
N VAL A 42 5.24 -2.02 5.23
CA VAL A 42 6.24 -2.62 6.11
C VAL A 42 7.44 -1.68 6.16
N ASP A 43 7.80 -1.24 7.37
CA ASP A 43 8.94 -0.36 7.59
C ASP A 43 10.29 -1.08 7.42
N GLU A 44 11.39 -0.33 7.45
CA GLU A 44 12.75 -0.87 7.32
C GLU A 44 13.12 -1.89 8.42
N GLN A 45 12.43 -1.86 9.56
CA GLN A 45 12.61 -2.83 10.65
C GLN A 45 11.73 -4.08 10.49
N GLY A 46 10.95 -4.16 9.41
CA GLY A 46 10.06 -5.28 9.12
C GLY A 46 8.75 -5.23 9.91
N ARG A 47 8.38 -4.08 10.48
CA ARG A 47 7.13 -3.91 11.22
C ARG A 47 6.04 -3.42 10.29
N VAL A 48 4.82 -3.93 10.49
CA VAL A 48 3.64 -3.48 9.77
C VAL A 48 3.17 -2.15 10.36
N ASP A 49 2.96 -1.18 9.48
CA ASP A 49 2.31 0.09 9.74
C ASP A 49 1.00 0.13 8.94
N TYR A 50 -0.13 0.00 9.63
CA TYR A 50 -1.44 0.03 8.98
C TYR A 50 -1.79 1.46 8.60
N PHE A 51 -2.41 1.62 7.44
CA PHE A 51 -2.92 2.92 7.02
C PHE A 51 -4.21 3.26 7.75
N ASN A 52 -4.48 4.56 7.92
CA ASN A 52 -5.71 5.04 8.56
C ASN A 52 -6.98 4.50 7.91
N ASP A 53 -6.95 4.23 6.61
CA ASP A 53 -8.00 3.49 5.91
C ASP A 53 -7.40 2.63 4.80
N TYR A 54 -8.03 1.50 4.52
CA TYR A 54 -7.63 0.63 3.42
C TYR A 54 -8.25 1.09 2.11
N TYR A 55 -7.62 0.74 1.00
CA TYR A 55 -8.14 1.10 -0.32
C TYR A 55 -7.82 0.03 -1.36
N ARG A 56 -8.51 0.08 -2.49
CA ARG A 56 -8.26 -0.82 -3.62
C ARG A 56 -7.19 -0.21 -4.51
N ALA A 57 -6.16 -1.00 -4.81
CA ALA A 57 -5.14 -0.62 -5.75
C ALA A 57 -5.74 -0.46 -7.16
N ALA A 58 -5.36 0.62 -7.82
CA ALA A 58 -5.60 0.85 -9.24
C ALA A 58 -4.29 1.33 -9.87
N PRO A 59 -3.31 0.42 -10.05
CA PRO A 59 -1.97 0.82 -10.48
C PRO A 59 -1.98 1.59 -11.79
N MET A 60 -1.15 2.63 -11.86
CA MET A 60 -1.06 3.53 -13.00
C MET A 60 0.40 3.88 -13.30
N PRO A 61 0.72 4.42 -14.50
CA PRO A 61 2.07 4.88 -14.79
C PRO A 61 2.54 5.91 -13.76
N TYR A 62 3.76 5.71 -13.25
CA TYR A 62 4.41 6.69 -12.40
C TYR A 62 4.90 7.88 -13.24
N ASP A 63 4.56 9.09 -12.79
CA ASP A 63 5.03 10.35 -13.39
C ASP A 63 5.74 11.20 -12.31
N PRO A 64 7.08 11.30 -12.35
CA PRO A 64 7.83 12.11 -11.38
C PRO A 64 7.59 13.61 -11.54
N THR A 65 6.98 14.04 -12.64
CA THR A 65 6.61 15.44 -12.89
C THR A 65 5.20 15.78 -12.39
N CYS A 66 4.48 14.80 -11.84
CA CYS A 66 3.19 15.01 -11.21
C CYS A 66 3.28 16.02 -10.05
N GLY A 67 2.40 17.03 -10.07
CA GLY A 67 2.37 18.14 -9.12
C GLY A 67 1.76 17.81 -7.75
N CYS A 68 1.45 16.55 -7.45
CA CYS A 68 0.85 16.15 -6.16
C CYS A 68 1.83 16.23 -4.97
N GLY A 69 3.12 16.48 -5.23
CA GLY A 69 4.17 16.53 -4.22
C GLY A 69 4.70 15.16 -3.82
N VAL A 70 3.85 14.15 -3.67
CA VAL A 70 4.26 12.79 -3.27
C VAL A 70 5.10 12.11 -4.37
N CYS A 71 4.69 12.21 -5.63
CA CYS A 71 5.50 11.72 -6.76
C CYS A 71 6.86 12.42 -6.83
N TYR A 72 6.92 13.72 -6.55
CA TYR A 72 8.18 14.45 -6.52
C TYR A 72 9.11 13.93 -5.41
N LEU A 73 8.56 13.60 -4.23
CA LEU A 73 9.35 13.05 -3.12
C LEU A 73 9.96 11.70 -3.50
N ALA A 74 9.15 10.79 -4.06
CA ALA A 74 9.61 9.48 -4.51
C ALA A 74 10.65 9.55 -5.65
N ALA A 75 10.64 10.62 -6.46
CA ALA A 75 11.61 10.81 -7.54
C ALA A 75 13.05 11.05 -7.05
N ASN A 76 13.23 11.40 -5.77
CA ASN A 76 14.56 11.68 -5.21
C ASN A 76 15.27 10.41 -4.69
N ASP A 77 14.55 9.30 -4.60
CA ASP A 77 15.10 8.05 -4.10
C ASP A 77 15.62 7.18 -5.26
N GLU A 78 16.66 6.38 -5.00
CA GLU A 78 17.22 5.48 -6.00
C GLU A 78 16.33 4.25 -6.21
N GLY A 79 16.00 3.94 -7.47
CA GLY A 79 15.33 2.69 -7.84
C GLY A 79 14.07 2.89 -8.67
N PRO A 80 13.48 1.78 -9.18
CA PRO A 80 12.20 1.84 -9.87
C PRO A 80 11.07 2.14 -8.89
N VAL A 81 10.19 3.07 -9.27
CA VAL A 81 8.99 3.47 -8.53
C VAL A 81 7.74 3.04 -9.30
N VAL A 82 6.75 2.52 -8.59
CA VAL A 82 5.41 2.21 -9.11
C VAL A 82 4.39 3.11 -8.43
N ASN A 83 3.28 3.42 -9.11
CA ASN A 83 2.17 4.17 -8.53
C ASN A 83 0.97 3.22 -8.40
N LEU A 84 0.48 3.01 -7.18
CA LEU A 84 -0.60 2.06 -6.89
C LEU A 84 -2.00 2.68 -7.06
N GLY A 85 -2.06 3.96 -7.40
CA GLY A 85 -3.29 4.64 -7.81
C GLY A 85 -3.39 6.04 -7.23
N ASN A 86 -4.54 6.65 -7.44
CA ASN A 86 -4.90 7.97 -6.90
C ASN A 86 -6.31 8.00 -6.29
N ASP A 87 -7.01 6.87 -6.28
CA ASP A 87 -8.29 6.67 -5.60
C ASP A 87 -8.01 6.05 -4.23
N ASN A 88 -7.45 6.85 -3.33
CA ASN A 88 -7.04 6.48 -1.98
C ASN A 88 -7.50 7.54 -0.96
N PRO A 89 -7.43 7.26 0.36
CA PRO A 89 -8.00 8.13 1.39
C PRO A 89 -7.37 9.52 1.49
N TRP A 90 -6.25 9.77 0.80
CA TRP A 90 -5.49 11.01 0.88
C TRP A 90 -5.58 11.89 -0.37
N ASP A 91 -6.41 11.53 -1.36
CA ASP A 91 -6.63 12.29 -2.61
C ASP A 91 -5.31 12.66 -3.34
N THR A 92 -4.32 11.78 -3.29
CA THR A 92 -2.99 11.98 -3.89
C THR A 92 -2.52 10.71 -4.62
N CYS A 93 -1.43 10.79 -5.37
CA CYS A 93 -0.80 9.57 -5.91
C CYS A 93 -0.17 8.75 -4.80
N ASP A 94 -0.09 7.44 -5.00
CA ASP A 94 0.55 6.50 -4.07
C ASP A 94 1.80 5.86 -4.69
N PRO A 95 2.91 6.62 -4.85
CA PRO A 95 4.17 6.08 -5.35
C PRO A 95 4.90 5.28 -4.27
N HIS A 96 5.37 4.09 -4.64
CA HIS A 96 6.21 3.22 -3.81
C HIS A 96 7.42 2.75 -4.59
N HIS A 97 8.53 2.52 -3.89
CA HIS A 97 9.62 1.72 -4.45
C HIS A 97 9.11 0.35 -4.86
N ALA A 98 9.53 -0.12 -6.03
CA ALA A 98 9.04 -1.38 -6.60
C ALA A 98 9.23 -2.58 -5.66
N ASP A 99 10.27 -2.56 -4.83
CA ASP A 99 10.59 -3.60 -3.86
C ASP A 99 10.05 -3.33 -2.45
N ALA A 100 9.45 -2.15 -2.20
CA ALA A 100 8.76 -1.86 -0.95
C ALA A 100 7.72 -2.94 -0.64
N ARG A 101 7.62 -3.31 0.63
CA ARG A 101 6.69 -4.34 1.09
C ARG A 101 5.44 -3.69 1.64
N LEU A 102 4.30 -4.11 1.13
CA LEU A 102 2.98 -3.67 1.55
C LEU A 102 2.17 -4.84 2.07
N VAL A 103 1.27 -4.58 3.01
CA VAL A 103 0.29 -5.55 3.51
C VAL A 103 -0.97 -5.42 2.68
N ILE A 104 -1.39 -6.52 2.06
CA ILE A 104 -2.51 -6.54 1.13
C ILE A 104 -3.44 -7.73 1.37
N ILE A 105 -4.66 -7.64 0.87
CA ILE A 105 -5.53 -8.79 0.59
C ILE A 105 -5.70 -8.89 -0.92
N ARG A 106 -5.41 -10.06 -1.49
CA ARG A 106 -5.56 -10.28 -2.93
C ARG A 106 -7.00 -10.14 -3.39
N ALA A 107 -7.21 -9.50 -4.53
CA ALA A 107 -8.53 -9.37 -5.16
C ALA A 107 -9.21 -10.74 -5.34
N ALA A 108 -8.42 -11.77 -5.66
CA ALA A 108 -8.88 -13.14 -5.84
C ALA A 108 -9.50 -13.77 -4.57
N HIS A 109 -9.23 -13.23 -3.38
CA HIS A 109 -9.81 -13.70 -2.12
C HIS A 109 -11.08 -12.94 -1.72
N LEU A 110 -11.47 -11.90 -2.47
CA LEU A 110 -12.59 -11.01 -2.17
C LEU A 110 -13.85 -11.30 -3.01
N ALA A 111 -13.80 -12.31 -3.87
CA ALA A 111 -14.86 -12.70 -4.80
C ALA A 111 -15.78 -13.79 -4.26
#